data_AF-A0A832GJG5-F1
#
_entry.id   AF-A0A832GJG5-F1
#
_cell.length_a   1.000
_cell.length_b   1.000
_cell.length_c   1.000
_cell.angle_alpha   90.00
_cell.angle_beta   90.00
_cell.angle_gamma   90.00
#
_symmetry.space_group_name_H-M   'P 1'
#
loop_
_entity.id
_entity.type
_entity.pdbx_description
1 polymer ?
#
loop_
_entity_poly.entity_id
_entity_poly.type
_entity_poly.pdbx_seq_one_letter_code
_entity_poly.pdbx_strand_id
1 'polypeptide(L)' 'MVATYLFTSESVSEGHPDKICDQVADAVLDAVLRDDPNGRVACECFAATGMIVVGGEITT' A
#
# COMPACT_ATOMS: atom_id res chain seq x y z
N MET A 1 -25.65 25.78 -22.30
CA MET A 1 -24.94 24.65 -22.94
C MET A 1 -23.84 24.22 -21.98
N VAL A 2 -23.72 22.94 -21.66
CA VAL A 2 -22.58 22.41 -20.89
C VAL A 2 -21.40 22.28 -21.86
N ALA A 3 -20.23 22.80 -21.48
CA ALA A 3 -19.02 22.68 -22.29
C ALA A 3 -18.56 21.22 -22.34
N THR A 4 -18.07 20.77 -23.50
CA THR A 4 -17.48 19.43 -23.64
C THR A 4 -16.21 19.35 -22.78
N TYR A 5 -16.17 18.39 -21.86
CA TYR A 5 -15.05 18.15 -20.94
C TYR A 5 -14.45 16.77 -21.24
N LEU A 6 -13.12 16.69 -21.37
CA LEU A 6 -12.39 15.44 -21.54
C LEU A 6 -11.74 15.05 -20.20
N PHE A 7 -11.91 13.78 -19.81
CA PHE A 7 -11.35 13.20 -18.60
C PHE A 7 -10.74 11.83 -18.90
N THR A 8 -9.58 11.55 -18.33
CA THR A 8 -8.91 10.25 -18.41
C THR A 8 -8.44 9.83 -17.03
N SER A 9 -8.51 8.53 -16.76
CA SER A 9 -8.04 7.88 -15.54
C SER A 9 -7.42 6.54 -15.92
N GLU A 10 -6.52 6.06 -15.08
CA GLU A 10 -5.85 4.77 -15.24
C GLU A 10 -5.92 3.95 -13.94
N SER A 11 -5.61 2.67 -14.06
CA SER A 11 -5.52 1.72 -12.96
C SER A 11 -4.47 0.67 -13.31
N VAL A 12 -3.88 0.05 -12.30
CA VAL A 12 -2.88 -1.01 -12.45
C VAL A 12 -3.34 -2.26 -11.70
N SER A 13 -2.93 -3.43 -12.19
CA SER A 13 -3.27 -4.71 -11.55
C SER A 13 -2.55 -4.88 -10.20
N GLU A 14 -3.03 -5.82 -9.40
CA GLU A 14 -2.36 -6.26 -8.16
C GLU A 14 -0.88 -6.63 -8.35
N GLY A 15 -0.50 -7.17 -9.52
CA GLY A 15 0.89 -7.52 -9.82
C GLY A 15 1.81 -6.33 -10.18
N HIS A 16 1.30 -5.10 -10.21
CA HIS A 16 2.14 -3.92 -10.37
C HIS A 16 3.05 -3.78 -9.14
N PRO A 17 4.36 -3.52 -9.28
CA PRO A 17 5.29 -3.49 -8.14
C PRO A 17 4.83 -2.55 -7.03
N ASP A 18 4.30 -1.37 -7.37
CA ASP A 18 3.74 -0.45 -6.37
C ASP A 18 2.53 -1.04 -5.64
N LYS A 19 1.65 -1.76 -6.34
CA LYS A 19 0.50 -2.42 -5.71
C LYS A 19 0.91 -3.62 -4.86
N ILE A 20 1.99 -4.32 -5.22
CA ILE A 20 2.59 -5.34 -4.37
C ILE A 20 3.11 -4.70 -3.08
N CYS A 21 3.78 -3.55 -3.15
CA CYS A 21 4.22 -2.82 -1.96
C CYS A 21 3.03 -2.41 -1.07
N ASP A 22 1.97 -1.84 -1.66
CA ASP A 22 0.75 -1.47 -0.94
C ASP A 22 0.17 -2.70 -0.21
N GLN A 23 0.01 -3.83 -0.93
CA GLN A 23 -0.53 -5.06 -0.37
C GLN A 23 0.31 -5.63 0.77
N VAL A 24 1.65 -5.58 0.65
CA VAL A 24 2.55 -6.03 1.71
C VAL A 24 2.43 -5.13 2.94
N ALA A 25 2.42 -3.81 2.75
CA ALA A 25 2.29 -2.86 3.85
C ALA A 25 0.94 -3.00 4.58
N ASP A 26 -0.16 -3.12 3.83
CA ASP A 26 -1.50 -3.35 4.39
C ASP A 26 -1.60 -4.70 5.11
N ALA A 27 -0.95 -5.76 4.60
CA ALA A 27 -0.93 -7.05 5.29
C ALA A 27 -0.19 -6.99 6.64
N VAL A 28 0.84 -6.15 6.77
CA VAL A 28 1.50 -5.89 8.05
C VAL A 28 0.57 -5.12 8.99
N LEU A 29 -0.11 -4.09 8.49
CA LEU A 29 -1.12 -3.34 9.26
C LEU A 29 -2.24 -4.26 9.78
N ASP A 30 -2.81 -5.09 8.91
CA ASP A 30 -3.86 -6.05 9.25
C ASP A 30 -3.40 -7.04 10.31
N ALA A 31 -2.14 -7.48 10.26
CA ALA A 31 -1.57 -8.36 11.28
C ALA A 31 -1.46 -7.67 12.64
N VAL A 32 -1.01 -6.40 12.67
CA VAL A 32 -0.95 -5.62 13.91
C VAL A 32 -2.35 -5.36 14.47
N LEU A 33 -3.27 -4.85 13.66
CA LEU A 33 -4.63 -4.48 14.12
C LEU A 33 -5.46 -5.67 14.59
N ARG A 34 -5.13 -6.88 14.12
CA ARG A 34 -5.76 -8.13 14.58
C ARG A 34 -5.44 -8.42 16.04
N ASP A 35 -4.20 -8.16 16.48
CA ASP A 35 -3.71 -8.50 17.81
C ASP A 35 -3.74 -7.29 18.76
N ASP A 36 -3.44 -6.09 18.27
CA ASP A 36 -3.61 -4.80 18.95
C ASP A 36 -4.43 -3.82 18.09
N PRO A 37 -5.74 -3.68 18.36
CA PRO A 37 -6.60 -2.73 17.66
C PRO A 37 -6.20 -1.25 17.82
N ASN A 38 -5.34 -0.90 18.78
CA ASN A 38 -4.81 0.46 18.97
C ASN A 38 -3.37 0.61 18.42
N GLY A 39 -2.84 -0.43 17.79
CA GLY A 39 -1.49 -0.43 17.23
C GLY A 39 -1.34 0.67 16.19
N ARG A 40 -0.20 1.36 16.23
CA ARG A 40 0.17 2.42 15.30
C ARG A 40 1.23 1.91 14.35
N VAL A 41 0.90 1.89 13.07
CA VAL A 41 1.73 1.33 12.01
C VAL A 41 1.97 2.40 10.95
N ALA A 42 3.24 2.72 10.70
CA ALA A 42 3.73 3.46 9.55
C ALA A 42 4.66 2.51 8.78
N CYS A 43 4.08 1.57 8.03
CA CYS A 43 4.81 0.53 7.32
C CYS A 43 5.01 0.95 5.86
N GLU A 44 6.27 1.07 5.44
CA GLU A 44 6.68 1.35 4.07
C GLU A 44 7.27 0.09 3.44
N CYS A 45 6.96 -0.15 2.16
CA CYS A 45 7.48 -1.29 1.42
C CYS A 45 8.18 -0.85 0.12
N PHE A 46 9.40 -1.34 -0.08
CA PHE A 46 10.20 -1.09 -1.27
C PHE A 46 10.47 -2.42 -1.99
N ALA A 47 10.13 -2.48 -3.29
CA ALA A 47 10.35 -3.65 -4.12
C ALA A 47 11.44 -3.41 -5.15
N ALA A 48 12.33 -4.38 -5.31
CA ALA A 48 13.33 -4.45 -6.36
C ALA A 48 13.49 -5.91 -6.84
N THR A 49 14.33 -6.14 -7.84
CA THR A 49 14.55 -7.48 -8.40
C THR A 49 14.99 -8.46 -7.33
N GLY A 50 14.11 -9.42 -7.01
CA GLY A 50 14.37 -10.46 -6.02
C GLY A 50 14.44 -9.98 -4.57
N MET A 51 13.96 -8.77 -4.27
CA MET A 51 14.07 -8.17 -2.94
C MET A 51 12.81 -7.38 -2.57
N ILE A 52 12.35 -7.58 -1.34
CA ILE A 52 11.37 -6.74 -0.65
C ILE A 52 12.05 -6.21 0.61
N VAL A 53 12.00 -4.89 0.80
CA VAL A 53 12.44 -4.23 2.03
C VAL A 53 11.23 -3.62 2.70
N VAL A 54 10.97 -4.05 3.94
CA VAL A 54 9.94 -3.48 4.80
C VAL A 54 10.62 -2.57 5.82
N GLY A 55 10.16 -1.33 5.92
CA GLY A 55 10.72 -0.32 6.82
C GLY A 55 9.63 0.57 7.43
N GLY A 56 10.03 1.46 8.34
CA GLY A 56 9.14 2.39 9.04
C GLY A 56 9.01 2.09 10.52
N GLU A 57 7.92 2.56 11.14
CA GLU A 57 7.71 2.50 12.59
C GLU A 57 6.45 1.72 12.96
N ILE A 58 6.56 0.86 13.97
CA ILE A 58 5.42 0.14 14.57
C ILE A 58 5.47 0.33 16.09
N THR A 59 4.34 0.75 16.66
CA THR A 59 4.06 0.67 18.10
C THR A 59 2.83 -0.21 18.26
N THR A 60 2.99 -1.38 18.87
CA THR A 60 1.94 -2.38 19.08
C THR A 60 2.05 -2.99 20.47
#